data_AF-A0A350UGW7-F1
#
_entry.id   AF-A0A350UGW7-F1
#
_cell.length_a   1.000
_cell.length_b   1.000
_cell.length_c   1.000
_cell.angle_alpha   90.00
_cell.angle_beta   90.00
_cell.angle_gamma   90.00
#
_symmetry.space_group_name_H-M   'P 1'
#
loop_
_entity.id
_entity.type
_entity.pdbx_description
1 polymer ?
#
loop_
_entity_poly.entity_id
_entity_poly.type
_entity_poly.pdbx_seq_one_letter_code
_entity_poly.pdbx_strand_id
1 'polypeptide(L)'
;MKLKTKLLLASSLIVLVVLGLSEGIGYRMTSQFLSEHEVRMASEMNHGTVLGDLRQGRQALLVNLTTLHTFHGIFTIIALILALNTLWSRTVLGPLNDLLCHINYMRRGNWETPVPVRSKDEIGELTEAFNELGGQLTLTVHQYGTTSKLSAMALLGQSMVKKALSAAELLRASEDQIKSTRGFEESATDPELARLQLAIQMVEEIPLLFDAEFQHQLSLLAAPRTPGTVGSQAASGRTNECTQ
;
A
#
# COMPACT_ATOMS: atom_id res chain seq x y z
N MET A 1 19.83 6.39 -10.83
CA MET A 1 20.94 6.03 -9.91
C MET A 1 20.35 5.22 -8.79
N LYS A 2 21.00 4.09 -8.44
CA LYS A 2 20.59 3.24 -7.32
C LYS A 2 20.51 4.03 -6.01
N LEU A 3 19.53 3.72 -5.16
CA LEU A 3 19.32 4.26 -3.82
C LEU A 3 20.62 4.18 -3.03
N LYS A 4 21.29 3.03 -3.07
CA LYS A 4 22.57 2.83 -2.37
C LYS A 4 23.59 3.89 -2.79
N THR A 5 23.71 4.17 -4.08
CA THR A 5 24.63 5.18 -4.61
C THR A 5 24.22 6.59 -4.19
N LYS A 6 22.92 6.93 -4.27
CA LYS A 6 22.40 8.23 -3.80
C LYS A 6 22.64 8.43 -2.31
N LEU A 7 22.37 7.41 -1.50
CA LEU A 7 22.51 7.45 -0.05
C LEU A 7 23.97 7.57 0.36
N LEU A 8 24.88 6.84 -0.29
CA LEU A 8 26.32 6.94 -0.06
C LEU A 8 26.88 8.31 -0.47
N LEU A 9 26.45 8.84 -1.61
CA LEU A 9 26.86 10.19 -2.04
C LEU A 9 26.34 11.26 -1.08
N ALA A 10 25.07 11.18 -0.69
CA ALA A 10 24.47 12.14 0.24
C ALA A 10 25.09 12.07 1.63
N SER A 11 25.31 10.87 2.18
CA SER A 11 25.97 10.71 3.49
C SER A 11 27.42 11.16 3.44
N SER A 12 28.16 10.81 2.39
CA SER A 12 29.55 11.25 2.20
C SER A 12 29.63 12.77 2.07
N LEU A 13 28.73 13.39 1.30
CA LEU A 13 28.66 14.85 1.19
C LEU A 13 28.35 15.51 2.55
N ILE A 14 27.38 14.99 3.30
CA ILE A 14 27.06 15.48 4.65
C ILE A 14 28.28 15.37 5.56
N VAL A 15 28.96 14.23 5.57
CA VAL A 15 30.18 14.02 6.36
C VAL A 15 31.25 15.03 5.96
N LEU A 16 31.52 15.22 4.67
CA LEU A 16 32.51 16.19 4.19
C LEU A 16 32.15 17.64 4.56
N VAL A 17 30.87 18.01 4.47
CA VAL A 17 30.41 19.36 4.87
C VAL A 17 30.56 19.55 6.37
N VAL A 18 30.13 18.58 7.19
CA VAL A 18 30.24 18.67 8.65
C VAL A 18 31.71 18.70 9.08
N LEU A 19 32.56 17.86 8.50
CA LEU A 19 34.00 17.85 8.78
C LEU A 19 34.69 19.13 8.29
N GLY A 20 34.38 19.61 7.09
CA GLY A 20 34.96 20.85 6.57
C GLY A 20 34.57 22.08 7.39
N LEU A 21 33.29 22.17 7.80
CA LEU A 21 32.84 23.20 8.73
C LEU A 21 33.49 23.04 10.11
N SER A 22 33.64 21.80 10.57
CA SER A 22 34.32 21.47 11.82
C SER A 22 35.76 21.99 11.83
N GLU A 23 36.56 21.58 10.85
CA GLU A 23 37.95 22.01 10.71
C GLU A 23 38.07 23.53 10.53
N GLY A 24 37.20 24.14 9.73
CA GLY A 24 37.20 25.60 9.52
C GLY A 24 36.90 26.39 10.80
N ILE A 25 35.94 25.93 11.60
CA ILE A 25 35.64 26.52 12.91
C ILE A 25 36.81 26.31 13.87
N GLY A 26 37.36 25.10 13.93
CA GLY A 26 38.51 24.77 14.76
C GLY A 26 39.71 25.67 14.45
N TYR A 27 40.05 25.86 13.17
CA TYR A 27 41.13 26.75 12.74
C TYR A 27 40.90 28.21 13.17
N ARG A 28 39.67 28.71 12.98
CA ARG A 28 39.31 30.09 13.38
C ARG A 28 39.42 30.29 14.88
N MET A 29 38.93 29.35 15.69
CA MET A 29 39.00 29.47 17.14
C MET A 29 40.44 29.40 17.66
N THR A 30 41.24 28.45 17.16
CA THR A 30 42.65 28.32 17.57
C THR A 30 43.48 29.54 17.17
N SER A 31 43.25 30.11 15.97
CA SER A 31 43.96 31.32 15.53
C SER A 31 43.61 32.56 16.35
N GLN A 32 42.33 32.78 16.65
CA GLN A 32 41.90 33.87 17.54
C GLN A 32 42.54 33.74 18.92
N PHE A 33 42.52 32.54 19.48
CA PHE A 33 43.11 32.28 20.79
C PHE A 33 44.63 32.52 20.84
N LEU A 34 45.37 32.05 19.84
CA LEU A 34 46.81 32.28 19.75
C LEU A 34 47.14 33.78 19.65
N SER A 35 46.36 34.53 18.88
CA SER A 35 46.56 35.98 18.73
C SER A 35 46.29 36.76 20.01
N GLU A 36 45.25 36.42 20.78
CA GLU A 36 44.98 37.03 22.07
C GLU A 36 46.08 36.72 23.10
N HIS A 37 46.61 35.50 23.05
CA HIS A 37 47.66 35.07 23.96
C HIS A 37 49.00 35.76 23.66
N GLU A 38 49.35 35.93 22.38
CA GLU A 38 50.54 36.66 21.95
C GLU A 38 50.55 38.10 22.49
N VAL A 39 49.41 38.80 22.40
CA VAL A 39 49.28 40.17 22.90
C VAL A 39 49.46 40.26 24.42
N ARG A 40 48.91 39.30 25.18
CA ARG A 40 49.10 39.27 26.64
C ARG A 40 50.55 39.01 27.01
N MET A 41 51.18 38.04 26.35
CA MET A 41 52.59 37.69 26.58
C MET A 41 53.54 38.85 26.27
N ALA A 42 53.27 39.63 25.21
CA ALA A 42 54.06 40.81 24.86
C ALA A 42 53.98 41.93 25.91
N SER A 43 52.90 42.00 26.68
CA SER A 43 52.68 43.06 27.68
C SER A 43 53.30 42.78 29.07
N GLU A 44 53.63 41.53 29.39
CA GLU A 44 54.03 41.10 30.75
C GLU A 44 55.54 40.85 30.94
N MET A 45 56.40 41.06 29.93
CA MET A 45 57.81 40.67 30.01
C MET A 45 58.70 41.57 30.89
N ASN A 46 58.85 41.23 32.17
CA ASN A 46 59.93 41.68 33.06
C ASN A 46 60.79 40.46 33.52
N HIS A 47 62.10 40.46 33.25
CA HIS A 47 62.95 39.26 33.04
C HIS A 47 63.12 38.24 34.20
N GLY A 48 62.62 38.50 35.43
CA GLY A 48 62.83 37.64 36.60
C GLY A 48 61.75 36.59 36.90
N THR A 49 60.48 36.87 36.55
CA THR A 49 59.32 35.98 36.82
C THR A 49 58.90 35.16 35.59
N VAL A 50 59.52 35.46 34.44
CA VAL A 50 59.17 34.97 33.09
C VAL A 50 59.01 33.44 33.01
N LEU A 51 59.87 32.66 33.65
CA LEU A 51 59.80 31.18 33.55
C LEU A 51 58.58 30.57 34.27
N GLY A 52 58.12 31.20 35.35
CA GLY A 52 56.91 30.78 36.07
C GLY A 52 55.65 31.14 35.30
N ASP A 53 55.59 32.40 34.84
CA ASP A 53 54.46 32.96 34.10
C ASP A 53 54.28 32.24 32.74
N LEU A 54 55.38 31.90 32.05
CA LEU A 54 55.32 31.10 30.82
C LEU A 54 54.78 29.68 31.04
N ARG A 55 55.14 29.02 32.15
CA ARG A 55 54.65 27.66 32.46
C ARG A 55 53.16 27.69 32.80
N GLN A 56 52.72 28.68 33.57
CA GLN A 56 51.33 28.87 33.95
C GLN A 56 50.46 29.26 32.75
N GLY A 57 50.94 30.20 31.92
CA GLY A 57 50.31 30.59 30.67
C GLY A 57 50.14 29.40 29.71
N ARG A 58 51.19 28.57 29.55
CA ARG A 58 51.13 27.34 28.74
C ARG A 58 50.10 26.33 29.26
N GLN A 59 49.98 26.14 30.57
CA GLN A 59 48.98 25.21 31.12
C GLN A 59 47.55 25.72 30.91
N ALA A 60 47.29 27.00 31.16
CA ALA A 60 46.00 27.61 30.87
C ALA A 60 45.67 27.55 29.36
N LEU A 61 46.67 27.77 28.50
CA LEU A 61 46.57 27.63 27.05
C LEU A 61 46.13 26.22 26.65
N LEU A 62 46.82 25.19 27.14
CA LEU A 62 46.52 23.81 26.81
C LEU A 62 45.15 23.37 27.34
N VAL A 63 44.76 23.77 28.55
CA VAL A 63 43.44 23.44 29.12
C VAL A 63 42.32 24.07 28.30
N ASN A 64 42.42 25.37 27.98
CA ASN A 64 41.40 26.06 27.18
C ASN A 64 41.31 25.52 25.75
N LEU A 65 42.45 25.19 25.14
CA LEU A 65 42.49 24.58 23.82
C LEU A 65 41.83 23.19 23.84
N THR A 66 42.12 22.39 24.88
CA THR A 66 41.55 21.04 25.02
C THR A 66 40.05 21.10 25.25
N THR A 67 39.55 21.97 26.13
CA THR A 67 38.11 22.11 26.39
C THR A 67 37.36 22.60 25.15
N LEU A 68 37.92 23.57 24.42
CA LEU A 68 37.33 24.04 23.18
C LEU A 68 37.23 22.93 22.12
N HIS A 69 38.31 22.16 21.91
CA HIS A 69 38.30 21.05 20.97
C HIS A 69 37.33 19.93 21.39
N THR A 70 37.21 19.62 22.67
CA THR A 70 36.27 18.60 23.14
C THR A 70 34.81 19.03 22.93
N PHE A 71 34.44 20.28 23.24
CA PHE A 71 33.10 20.80 22.95
C PHE A 71 32.79 20.79 21.45
N HIS A 72 33.75 21.22 20.64
CA HIS A 72 33.61 21.22 19.19
C HIS A 72 33.40 19.81 18.63
N GLY A 73 34.21 18.84 19.07
CA GLY A 73 34.07 17.44 18.64
C GLY A 73 32.74 16.81 19.05
N ILE A 74 32.25 17.10 20.26
CA ILE A 74 30.92 16.64 20.71
C ILE A 74 29.82 17.24 19.82
N PHE A 75 29.89 18.54 19.54
CA PHE A 75 28.92 19.22 18.70
C PHE A 75 28.86 18.65 17.28
N THR A 76 30.00 18.36 16.67
CA THR A 76 30.06 17.85 15.30
C THR A 76 29.53 16.42 15.20
N ILE A 77 29.80 15.57 16.20
CA ILE A 77 29.22 14.23 16.29
C ILE A 77 27.70 14.30 16.38
N ILE A 78 27.16 15.16 17.26
CA ILE A 78 25.70 15.31 17.42
C ILE A 78 25.07 15.81 16.11
N ALA A 79 25.66 16.84 15.48
CA ALA A 79 25.18 17.38 14.22
C ALA A 79 25.16 16.30 13.11
N LEU A 80 26.20 15.48 13.04
CA LEU A 80 26.31 14.40 12.06
C LEU A 80 25.24 13.33 12.28
N ILE A 81 25.02 12.90 13.52
CA ILE A 81 23.99 11.91 13.87
C ILE A 81 22.61 12.43 13.46
N LEU A 82 22.27 13.68 13.80
CA LEU A 82 20.99 14.28 13.46
C LEU A 82 20.78 14.39 11.94
N ALA A 83 21.81 14.82 11.21
CA ALA A 83 21.75 14.96 9.76
C ALA A 83 21.54 13.60 9.06
N LEU A 84 22.32 12.58 9.44
CA LEU A 84 22.20 11.23 8.89
C LEU A 84 20.86 10.59 9.23
N ASN A 85 20.41 10.72 10.49
CA ASN A 85 19.12 10.18 10.91
C ASN A 85 17.97 10.82 10.11
N THR A 86 17.98 12.14 9.96
CA THR A 86 16.96 12.85 9.17
C THR A 86 16.97 12.43 7.70
N LEU A 87 18.16 12.26 7.12
CA LEU A 87 18.31 11.77 5.75
C LEU A 87 17.70 10.38 5.61
N TRP A 88 18.13 9.41 6.41
CA TRP A 88 17.66 8.03 6.37
C TRP A 88 16.15 7.91 6.62
N SER A 89 15.65 8.65 7.62
CA SER A 89 14.23 8.70 7.95
C SER A 89 13.40 9.10 6.73
N ARG A 90 13.84 10.11 5.97
CA ARG A 90 13.10 10.59 4.80
C ARG A 90 13.30 9.76 3.54
N THR A 91 14.50 9.21 3.31
CA THR A 91 14.80 8.51 2.06
C THR A 91 14.48 7.02 2.10
N VAL A 92 14.48 6.40 3.28
CA VAL A 92 14.32 4.94 3.43
C VAL A 92 13.16 4.60 4.35
N LEU A 93 13.17 5.06 5.61
CA LEU A 93 12.18 4.62 6.60
C LEU A 93 10.78 5.13 6.29
N GLY A 94 10.64 6.37 5.83
CA GLY A 94 9.35 6.97 5.47
C GLY A 94 8.63 6.18 4.37
N PRO A 95 9.25 6.00 3.19
CA PRO A 95 8.69 5.16 2.13
C PRO A 95 8.38 3.71 2.56
N LEU A 96 9.23 3.10 3.40
CA LEU A 96 8.97 1.76 3.93
C LEU A 96 7.76 1.74 4.87
N ASN A 97 7.60 2.76 5.71
CA ASN A 97 6.45 2.86 6.60
C ASN A 97 5.15 3.08 5.82
N ASP A 98 5.19 3.90 4.77
CA ASP A 98 4.06 4.10 3.85
C ASP A 98 3.66 2.76 3.19
N LEU A 99 4.64 1.96 2.75
CA LEU A 99 4.42 0.64 2.17
C LEU A 99 3.83 -0.35 3.19
N LEU A 100 4.37 -0.40 4.41
CA LEU A 100 3.86 -1.25 5.50
C LEU A 100 2.43 -0.88 5.91
N CYS A 101 2.11 0.42 5.94
CA CYS A 101 0.76 0.91 6.18
C CYS A 101 -0.22 0.37 5.12
N HIS A 102 0.16 0.42 3.84
CA HIS A 102 -0.67 -0.10 2.74
C HIS A 102 -0.76 -1.62 2.72
N ILE A 103 0.30 -2.35 3.07
CA ILE A 103 0.25 -3.80 3.27
C ILE A 103 -0.81 -4.15 4.32
N ASN A 104 -0.85 -3.43 5.44
CA ASN A 104 -1.86 -3.63 6.47
C ASN A 104 -3.27 -3.29 6.02
N TYR A 105 -3.42 -2.29 5.13
CA TYR A 105 -4.69 -1.93 4.51
C TYR A 105 -5.17 -3.03 3.54
N MET A 106 -4.29 -3.51 2.67
CA MET A 106 -4.55 -4.63 1.75
C MET A 106 -4.90 -5.92 2.47
N ARG A 107 -4.31 -6.18 3.63
CA ARG A 107 -4.67 -7.33 4.48
C ARG A 107 -6.15 -7.32 4.89
N ARG A 108 -6.80 -6.15 4.93
CA ARG A 108 -8.23 -6.01 5.24
C ARG A 108 -9.16 -6.13 4.03
N GLY A 109 -8.61 -6.47 2.86
CA GLY A 109 -9.39 -6.71 1.64
C GLY A 109 -9.60 -5.49 0.75
N ASN A 110 -8.89 -4.38 0.98
CA ASN A 110 -8.91 -3.23 0.07
C ASN A 110 -7.60 -3.14 -0.73
N TRP A 111 -7.70 -3.46 -2.02
CA TRP A 111 -6.59 -3.52 -2.97
C TRP A 111 -6.67 -2.45 -4.07
N GLU A 112 -7.67 -1.58 -4.03
CA GLU A 112 -7.94 -0.61 -5.10
C GLU A 112 -7.08 0.66 -5.00
N THR A 113 -6.46 0.90 -3.83
CA THR A 113 -5.67 2.11 -3.57
C THR A 113 -4.18 1.83 -3.79
N PRO A 114 -3.57 2.35 -4.88
CA PRO A 114 -2.14 2.16 -5.12
C PRO A 114 -1.29 3.02 -4.18
N VAL A 115 -0.12 2.49 -3.80
CA VAL A 115 0.90 3.24 -3.06
C VAL A 115 1.59 4.23 -3.99
N PRO A 116 1.73 5.51 -3.62
CA PRO A 116 2.38 6.50 -4.47
C PRO A 116 3.88 6.19 -4.66
N VAL A 117 4.32 6.02 -5.91
CA VAL A 117 5.73 5.80 -6.25
C VAL A 117 6.46 7.15 -6.24
N ARG A 118 7.19 7.44 -5.15
CA ARG A 118 7.89 8.73 -4.95
C ARG A 118 9.34 8.74 -5.40
N SER A 119 9.95 7.57 -5.62
CA SER A 119 11.35 7.45 -6.02
C SER A 119 11.51 6.63 -7.30
N LYS A 120 12.63 6.85 -7.99
CA LYS A 120 13.05 6.11 -9.20
C LYS A 120 14.25 5.21 -8.91
N ASP A 121 14.28 4.65 -7.71
CA ASP A 121 15.31 3.75 -7.21
C ASP A 121 14.68 2.42 -6.77
N GLU A 122 15.44 1.56 -6.09
CA GLU A 122 15.01 0.24 -5.66
C GLU A 122 13.74 0.28 -4.79
N ILE A 123 13.50 1.36 -4.04
CA ILE A 123 12.27 1.51 -3.25
C ILE A 123 11.09 1.86 -4.16
N GLY A 124 11.32 2.66 -5.18
CA GLY A 124 10.35 2.92 -6.24
C GLY A 124 9.96 1.65 -6.97
N GLU A 125 10.94 0.88 -7.41
CA GLU A 125 10.75 -0.41 -8.10
C GLU A 125 10.00 -1.42 -7.21
N LEU A 126 10.35 -1.51 -5.92
CA LEU A 126 9.62 -2.32 -4.95
C LEU A 126 8.15 -1.88 -4.81
N THR A 127 7.91 -0.57 -4.80
CA THR A 127 6.56 0.00 -4.69
C THR A 127 5.74 -0.31 -5.95
N GLU A 128 6.35 -0.21 -7.13
CA GLU A 128 5.73 -0.58 -8.41
C GLU A 128 5.35 -2.07 -8.44
N ALA A 129 6.29 -2.95 -8.10
CA ALA A 129 6.04 -4.39 -8.02
C ALA A 129 4.94 -4.74 -7.01
N PHE A 130 4.90 -4.05 -5.86
CA PHE A 130 3.85 -4.22 -4.87
C PHE A 130 2.47 -3.81 -5.41
N ASN A 131 2.38 -2.67 -6.10
CA ASN A 131 1.13 -2.22 -6.71
C ASN A 131 0.65 -3.18 -7.81
N GLU A 132 1.58 -3.73 -8.60
CA GLU A 132 1.27 -4.74 -9.61
C GLU A 132 0.67 -6.00 -8.97
N LEU A 133 1.30 -6.50 -7.89
CA LEU A 133 0.78 -7.63 -7.12
C LEU A 133 -0.63 -7.36 -6.57
N GLY A 134 -0.90 -6.16 -6.07
CA GLY A 134 -2.24 -5.77 -5.63
C GLY A 134 -3.28 -5.79 -6.74
N GLY A 135 -2.92 -5.31 -7.93
CA GLY A 135 -3.79 -5.38 -9.12
C GLY A 135 -4.08 -6.82 -9.56
N GLN A 136 -3.05 -7.66 -9.62
CA GLN A 136 -3.19 -9.09 -9.97
C GLN A 136 -4.07 -9.84 -8.97
N LEU A 137 -3.93 -9.55 -7.67
CA LEU A 137 -4.75 -10.16 -6.62
C LEU A 137 -6.22 -9.76 -6.76
N THR A 138 -6.50 -8.48 -7.02
CA THR A 138 -7.87 -7.98 -7.25
C THR A 138 -8.54 -8.70 -8.42
N LEU A 139 -7.81 -8.83 -9.52
CA LEU A 139 -8.29 -9.54 -10.71
C LEU A 139 -8.57 -11.02 -10.42
N THR A 140 -7.66 -11.67 -9.71
CA THR A 140 -7.77 -13.08 -9.32
C THR A 140 -8.97 -13.33 -8.40
N VAL A 141 -9.14 -12.51 -7.36
CA VAL A 141 -10.28 -12.61 -6.43
C VAL A 141 -11.61 -12.41 -7.17
N HIS A 142 -11.68 -11.44 -8.08
CA HIS A 142 -12.87 -11.21 -8.89
C HIS A 142 -13.19 -12.44 -9.77
N GLN A 143 -12.19 -13.07 -10.39
CA GLN A 143 -12.38 -14.27 -11.23
C GLN A 143 -12.92 -15.47 -10.43
N TYR A 144 -12.40 -15.68 -9.21
CA TYR A 144 -12.91 -16.73 -8.33
C TYR A 144 -14.33 -16.46 -7.86
N GLY A 145 -14.64 -15.21 -7.49
CA GLY A 145 -15.99 -14.81 -7.09
C GLY A 145 -17.03 -15.06 -8.18
N THR A 146 -16.71 -14.70 -9.44
CA THR A 146 -17.61 -14.95 -10.58
C THR A 146 -17.79 -16.43 -10.87
N THR A 147 -16.72 -17.22 -10.80
CA THR A 147 -16.78 -18.67 -11.08
C THR A 147 -17.57 -19.41 -10.00
N SER A 148 -17.31 -19.09 -8.73
CA SER A 148 -18.04 -19.67 -7.59
C SER A 148 -19.53 -19.35 -7.65
N LYS A 149 -19.89 -18.10 -7.99
CA LYS A 149 -21.29 -17.70 -8.21
C LYS A 149 -21.93 -18.52 -9.32
N LEU A 150 -21.21 -18.76 -10.42
CA LEU A 150 -21.72 -19.52 -11.56
C LEU A 150 -21.96 -20.99 -11.20
N SER A 151 -21.03 -21.62 -10.48
CA SER A 151 -21.21 -22.99 -9.97
C SER A 151 -22.40 -23.08 -9.01
N ALA A 152 -22.56 -22.10 -8.12
CA ALA A 152 -23.70 -22.05 -7.20
C ALA A 152 -25.04 -21.88 -7.94
N MET A 153 -25.09 -20.99 -8.94
CA MET A 153 -26.29 -20.80 -9.78
C MET A 153 -26.60 -22.04 -10.61
N ALA A 154 -25.60 -22.72 -11.17
CA ALA A 154 -25.79 -23.96 -11.92
C ALA A 154 -26.37 -25.08 -11.04
N LEU A 155 -25.80 -25.28 -9.84
CA LEU A 155 -26.28 -26.30 -8.89
C LEU A 155 -27.71 -26.00 -8.40
N LEU A 156 -27.98 -24.75 -8.01
CA LEU A 156 -29.32 -24.34 -7.58
C LEU A 156 -30.33 -24.48 -8.72
N GLY A 157 -29.97 -24.01 -9.92
CA GLY A 157 -30.79 -24.11 -11.12
C GLY A 157 -31.14 -25.55 -11.48
N GLN A 158 -30.17 -26.45 -11.48
CA GLN A 158 -30.40 -27.87 -11.76
C GLN A 158 -31.36 -28.51 -10.73
N SER A 159 -31.27 -28.13 -9.46
CA SER A 159 -32.19 -28.63 -8.42
C SER A 159 -33.61 -28.09 -8.61
N MET A 160 -33.76 -26.83 -9.05
CA MET A 160 -35.06 -26.21 -9.34
C MET A 160 -35.70 -26.84 -10.58
N VAL A 161 -34.93 -27.07 -11.64
CA VAL A 161 -35.39 -27.75 -12.86
C VAL A 161 -35.93 -29.14 -12.54
N LYS A 162 -35.20 -29.94 -11.73
CA LYS A 162 -35.68 -31.26 -11.31
C LYS A 162 -36.99 -31.19 -10.52
N LYS A 163 -37.12 -30.21 -9.61
CA LYS A 163 -38.36 -30.01 -8.81
C LYS A 163 -39.52 -29.53 -9.68
N ALA A 164 -39.27 -28.66 -10.65
CA ALA A 164 -40.27 -28.19 -11.61
C ALA A 164 -40.80 -29.35 -12.45
N LEU A 165 -39.92 -30.16 -13.04
CA LEU A 165 -40.33 -31.34 -13.81
C LEU A 165 -41.14 -32.33 -12.95
N SER A 166 -40.70 -32.59 -11.72
CA SER A 166 -41.47 -33.43 -10.79
C SER A 166 -42.85 -32.84 -10.46
N ALA A 167 -42.97 -31.52 -10.34
CA ALA A 167 -44.27 -30.86 -10.14
C ALA A 167 -45.16 -30.95 -11.39
N ALA A 168 -44.61 -30.79 -12.59
CA ALA A 168 -45.34 -30.97 -13.84
C ALA A 168 -45.89 -32.40 -13.98
N GLU A 169 -45.12 -33.41 -13.56
CA GLU A 169 -45.55 -34.80 -13.57
C GLU A 169 -46.69 -35.07 -12.57
N LEU A 170 -46.63 -34.49 -11.36
CA LEU A 170 -47.73 -34.56 -10.40
C LEU A 170 -49.00 -33.85 -10.92
N LEU A 171 -48.87 -32.72 -11.60
CA LEU A 171 -49.98 -32.00 -12.22
C LEU A 171 -50.59 -32.77 -13.40
N ARG A 172 -49.78 -33.48 -14.20
CA ARG A 172 -50.29 -34.40 -15.22
C ARG A 172 -51.06 -35.56 -14.63
N ALA A 173 -50.52 -36.17 -13.57
CA ALA A 173 -51.22 -37.26 -12.88
C ALA A 173 -52.57 -36.81 -12.32
N SER A 174 -52.67 -35.58 -11.80
CA SER A 174 -53.95 -35.02 -11.35
C SER A 174 -54.89 -34.70 -12.53
N GLU A 175 -54.37 -34.21 -13.66
CA GLU A 175 -55.14 -34.02 -14.90
C GLU A 175 -55.78 -35.34 -15.38
N ASP A 176 -55.00 -36.43 -15.41
CA ASP A 176 -55.48 -37.75 -15.81
C ASP A 176 -56.51 -38.33 -14.83
N GLN A 177 -56.35 -38.07 -13.54
CA GLN A 177 -57.33 -38.44 -12.52
C GLN A 177 -58.65 -37.67 -12.68
N ILE A 178 -58.60 -36.37 -12.99
CA ILE A 178 -59.79 -35.55 -13.25
C ILE A 178 -60.50 -36.04 -14.52
N LYS A 179 -59.76 -36.32 -15.61
CA LYS A 179 -60.30 -36.86 -16.85
C LYS A 179 -60.97 -38.21 -16.67
N SER A 180 -60.34 -39.13 -15.92
CA SER A 180 -60.92 -40.46 -15.65
C SER A 180 -62.16 -40.40 -14.76
N THR A 181 -62.24 -39.47 -13.82
CA THR A 181 -63.40 -39.31 -12.93
C THR A 181 -64.58 -38.62 -13.62
N ARG A 182 -64.31 -37.66 -14.53
CA ARG A 182 -65.34 -36.94 -15.30
C ARG A 182 -65.78 -37.66 -16.59
N GLY A 183 -65.17 -38.81 -16.93
CA GLY A 183 -65.45 -39.62 -18.12
C GLY A 183 -66.86 -40.20 -18.28
N PHE A 184 -67.85 -39.71 -17.54
CA PHE A 184 -69.27 -40.08 -17.67
C PHE A 184 -70.22 -38.91 -17.92
N GLU A 185 -69.80 -37.64 -17.82
CA GLU A 185 -70.67 -36.49 -18.13
C GLU A 185 -70.04 -35.54 -19.15
N GLU A 186 -70.87 -35.21 -20.12
CA GLU A 186 -70.65 -34.59 -21.41
C GLU A 186 -69.86 -33.27 -21.42
N SER A 187 -68.75 -33.29 -22.17
CA SER A 187 -68.29 -32.26 -23.11
C SER A 187 -68.83 -30.82 -22.93
N ALA A 188 -68.25 -30.07 -21.98
CA ALA A 188 -68.12 -28.63 -22.12
C ALA A 188 -66.71 -28.24 -21.69
N THR A 189 -66.07 -27.35 -22.45
CA THR A 189 -64.69 -26.89 -22.28
C THR A 189 -64.47 -26.44 -20.85
N ASP A 190 -63.89 -27.32 -20.04
CA ASP A 190 -63.82 -27.08 -18.61
C ASP A 190 -62.70 -26.06 -18.33
N PRO A 191 -63.04 -24.85 -17.85
CA PRO A 191 -62.06 -23.80 -17.61
C PRO A 191 -61.02 -24.20 -16.55
N GLU A 192 -61.31 -25.17 -15.68
CA GLU A 192 -60.34 -25.69 -14.71
C GLU A 192 -59.27 -26.56 -15.37
N LEU A 193 -59.67 -27.39 -16.35
CA LEU A 193 -58.76 -28.25 -17.10
C LEU A 193 -57.84 -27.43 -18.02
N ALA A 194 -58.38 -26.38 -18.64
CA ALA A 194 -57.60 -25.42 -19.43
C ALA A 194 -56.56 -24.67 -18.57
N ARG A 195 -56.91 -24.28 -17.34
CA ARG A 195 -55.99 -23.64 -16.39
C ARG A 195 -54.89 -24.60 -15.91
N LEU A 196 -55.24 -25.87 -15.66
CA LEU A 196 -54.28 -26.88 -15.25
C LEU A 196 -53.29 -27.20 -16.37
N GLN A 197 -53.76 -27.33 -17.62
CA GLN A 197 -52.89 -27.50 -18.79
C GLN A 197 -51.96 -26.31 -19.00
N LEU A 198 -52.47 -25.08 -18.84
CA LEU A 198 -51.63 -23.88 -18.89
C LEU A 198 -50.55 -23.91 -17.78
N ALA A 199 -50.90 -24.34 -16.57
CA ALA A 199 -49.95 -24.46 -15.47
C ALA A 199 -48.87 -25.54 -15.72
N ILE A 200 -49.26 -26.71 -16.26
CA ILE A 200 -48.31 -27.75 -16.68
C ILE A 200 -47.35 -27.19 -17.73
N GLN A 201 -47.88 -26.54 -18.76
CA GLN A 201 -47.08 -25.95 -19.83
C GLN A 201 -46.10 -24.90 -19.30
N MET A 202 -46.54 -24.01 -18.40
CA MET A 202 -45.66 -23.03 -17.76
C MET A 202 -44.52 -23.67 -16.97
N VAL A 203 -44.80 -24.76 -16.24
CA VAL A 203 -43.77 -25.47 -15.44
C VAL A 203 -42.79 -26.22 -16.34
N GLU A 204 -43.24 -26.71 -17.48
CA GLU A 204 -42.39 -27.42 -18.47
C GLU A 204 -41.52 -26.49 -19.32
N GLU A 205 -41.85 -25.21 -19.42
CA GLU A 205 -41.00 -24.21 -20.06
C GLU A 205 -39.84 -23.74 -19.15
N ILE A 206 -39.95 -23.91 -17.82
CA ILE A 206 -38.92 -23.48 -16.85
C ILE A 206 -37.51 -24.00 -17.20
N PRO A 207 -37.29 -25.28 -17.55
CA PRO A 207 -35.96 -25.77 -17.93
C PRO A 207 -35.37 -25.05 -19.15
N LEU A 208 -36.21 -24.78 -20.15
CA LEU A 208 -35.80 -24.15 -21.41
C LEU A 208 -35.46 -22.67 -21.18
N LEU A 209 -36.28 -21.96 -20.39
CA LEU A 209 -36.02 -20.58 -19.98
C LEU A 209 -34.77 -20.48 -19.10
N PHE A 210 -34.56 -21.44 -18.19
CA PHE A 210 -33.38 -21.48 -17.35
C PHE A 210 -32.09 -21.65 -18.17
N ASP A 211 -32.06 -22.60 -19.11
CA ASP A 211 -30.88 -22.82 -19.96
C ASP A 211 -30.54 -21.58 -20.79
N ALA A 212 -31.56 -20.90 -21.35
CA ALA A 212 -31.38 -19.67 -22.11
C ALA A 212 -30.81 -18.52 -21.26
N GLU A 213 -31.37 -18.30 -20.06
CA GLU A 213 -30.88 -17.25 -19.14
C GLU A 213 -29.48 -17.57 -18.60
N PHE A 214 -29.21 -18.83 -18.28
CA PHE A 214 -27.89 -19.26 -17.81
C PHE A 214 -26.80 -19.05 -18.88
N GLN A 215 -27.08 -19.44 -20.13
CA GLN A 215 -26.21 -19.20 -21.28
C GLN A 215 -25.99 -17.69 -21.50
N HIS A 216 -27.04 -16.87 -21.37
CA HIS A 216 -26.94 -15.43 -21.49
C HIS A 216 -26.00 -14.83 -20.44
N GLN A 217 -26.18 -15.17 -19.17
CA GLN A 217 -25.30 -14.72 -18.08
C GLN A 217 -23.84 -15.16 -18.29
N LEU A 218 -23.62 -16.40 -18.74
CA LEU A 218 -22.30 -16.92 -19.05
C LEU A 218 -21.63 -16.12 -20.18
N SER A 219 -22.38 -15.75 -21.22
CA SER A 219 -21.89 -14.96 -22.34
C SER A 219 -21.50 -13.52 -21.95
N LEU A 220 -22.27 -12.88 -21.06
CA LEU A 220 -21.98 -11.54 -20.53
C LEU A 220 -20.68 -11.53 -19.71
N LEU A 221 -20.39 -12.62 -19.00
CA LEU A 221 -19.17 -12.79 -18.20
C LEU A 221 -17.94 -13.19 -19.03
N ALA A 222 -18.15 -13.90 -20.15
CA ALA A 222 -17.08 -14.36 -21.05
C ALA A 222 -16.65 -13.29 -22.08
N ALA A 223 -17.42 -12.21 -22.24
CA ALA A 223 -17.05 -11.12 -23.14
C ALA A 223 -15.72 -10.47 -22.69
N PRO A 224 -14.74 -10.28 -23.60
CA PRO A 224 -13.46 -9.68 -23.24
C PRO A 224 -13.69 -8.27 -22.73
N ARG A 225 -13.39 -8.03 -21.44
CA ARG A 225 -13.28 -6.66 -20.93
C ARG A 225 -12.10 -6.01 -21.64
N THR A 226 -12.38 -5.14 -22.60
CA THR A 226 -11.36 -4.28 -23.20
C THR A 226 -10.63 -3.54 -22.07
N PRO A 227 -9.28 -3.45 -22.08
CA PRO A 227 -8.52 -2.66 -21.13
C PRO A 227 -8.77 -1.17 -21.43
N GLY A 228 -9.93 -0.67 -21.02
CA GLY A 228 -10.33 0.71 -21.14
C GLY A 228 -9.92 1.46 -19.89
N THR A 229 -8.80 2.17 -19.99
CA THR A 229 -8.54 3.46 -19.34
C THR A 229 -8.81 3.49 -17.84
N VAL A 230 -7.81 3.12 -17.04
CA VAL A 230 -7.68 3.62 -15.66
C VAL A 230 -7.48 5.13 -15.76
N GLY A 231 -8.61 5.83 -15.83
CA GLY A 231 -8.70 7.28 -15.81
C GLY A 231 -8.17 7.78 -14.49
N SER A 232 -7.01 8.41 -14.56
CA SER A 232 -6.52 9.43 -13.64
C SER A 232 -7.63 10.40 -13.25
N GLN A 233 -8.35 10.13 -12.16
CA GLN A 233 -9.17 11.12 -11.46
C GLN A 233 -9.15 10.87 -9.95
N ALA A 234 -8.86 11.97 -9.25
CA ALA A 234 -9.05 12.22 -7.81
C ALA A 234 -8.02 11.61 -6.83
N ALA A 235 -6.77 12.07 -6.96
CA ALA A 235 -5.96 12.40 -5.80
C ALA A 235 -6.59 13.60 -5.05
N SER A 236 -7.55 13.35 -4.15
CA SER A 236 -7.94 14.29 -3.09
C SER A 236 -8.84 13.59 -2.09
N GLY A 237 -8.26 13.01 -1.02
CA GLY A 237 -9.07 12.37 0.01
C GLY A 237 -8.29 11.57 1.05
N ARG A 238 -7.73 12.30 2.04
CA ARG A 238 -7.38 11.83 3.40
C ARG A 238 -6.28 10.76 3.53
N THR A 239 -5.03 11.23 3.56
CA THR A 239 -3.87 10.52 4.12
C THR A 239 -3.74 10.66 5.65
N ASN A 240 -4.86 10.63 6.40
CA ASN A 240 -4.86 10.99 7.84
C ASN A 240 -5.00 9.80 8.81
N GLU A 241 -4.78 8.56 8.38
CA GLU A 241 -4.97 7.39 9.25
C GLU A 241 -3.67 6.67 9.69
N CYS A 242 -2.49 7.11 9.23
CA CYS A 242 -1.21 6.50 9.63
C CYS A 242 -0.35 7.37 10.55
N THR A 243 -0.93 8.40 11.18
CA THR A 243 -0.36 9.10 12.34
C THR A 243 -1.02 8.62 13.62
N GLN A 244 -0.65 7.43 14.10
CA GLN A 244 -0.73 7.03 15.49
C GLN A 244 0.48 6.17 15.83
#